data_AF-S7TC06-F1
#
_entry.id   AF-S7TC06-F1
#
_cell.length_a   1.000
_cell.length_b   1.000
_cell.length_c   1.000
_cell.angle_alpha   90.00
_cell.angle_beta   90.00
_cell.angle_gamma   90.00
#
_symmetry.space_group_name_H-M   'P 1'
#
loop_
_entity.id
_entity.type
_entity.pdbx_description
1 polymer ?
#
loop_
_entity_poly.entity_id
_entity_poly.type
_entity_poly.pdbx_seq_one_letter_code
_entity_poly.pdbx_strand_id
1 'polypeptide(L)'
;MRKVLEILWKDKAYEMEMEICDILGVSELRDYFRKPAKFFQDHLKRYSKGRHKAPIYWPLSTASGSYTIWICHHRLTDQTLYAAVNKHVKPKISEIKRGLAHVEEELKAASGREATRLRDRLNETQTFLGELRVCPRSWFGSRRLPANLTSTTA
;
A
#
# COMPACT_ATOMS: atom_id res chain seq x y z
N MET A 1 1.76 -12.75 3.07
CA MET A 1 2.64 -12.66 4.25
C MET A 1 2.67 -13.99 4.97
N ARG A 2 1.54 -14.44 5.54
CA ARG A 2 1.47 -15.73 6.26
C ARG A 2 2.02 -16.95 5.51
N LYS A 3 1.67 -17.12 4.23
CA LYS A 3 2.25 -18.17 3.36
C LYS A 3 3.79 -18.18 3.30
N VAL A 4 4.42 -17.01 3.36
CA VAL A 4 5.90 -16.92 3.36
C VAL A 4 6.45 -17.36 4.70
N LEU A 5 5.81 -16.95 5.80
CA LEU A 5 6.20 -17.37 7.15
C LEU A 5 6.04 -18.89 7.32
N GLU A 6 4.95 -19.46 6.79
CA GLU A 6 4.71 -20.91 6.74
C GLU A 6 5.81 -21.65 5.96
N ILE A 7 6.32 -21.08 4.86
CA ILE A 7 7.43 -21.69 4.12
C ILE A 7 8.74 -21.62 4.92
N LEU A 8 9.01 -20.49 5.58
CA LEU A 8 10.26 -20.26 6.29
C LEU A 8 10.36 -21.01 7.62
N TRP A 9 9.26 -21.04 8.38
CA TRP A 9 9.22 -21.54 9.76
C TRP A 9 8.24 -22.69 9.99
N LYS A 10 7.50 -23.13 8.95
CA LYS A 10 6.56 -24.26 9.01
C LYS A 10 5.63 -24.14 10.22
N ASP A 11 5.65 -25.12 11.11
CA ASP A 11 4.78 -25.20 12.27
C ASP A 11 5.00 -24.06 13.28
N LYS A 12 6.18 -23.42 13.24
CA LYS A 12 6.51 -22.28 14.10
C LYS A 12 6.11 -20.93 13.52
N ALA A 13 5.51 -20.89 12.33
CA ALA A 13 5.20 -19.64 11.65
C ALA A 13 4.32 -18.70 12.48
N TYR A 14 3.37 -19.25 13.23
CA TYR A 14 2.48 -18.47 14.08
C TYR A 14 3.20 -17.86 15.28
N GLU A 15 3.98 -18.66 16.02
CA GLU A 15 4.77 -18.21 17.17
C GLU A 15 5.77 -17.12 16.75
N MET A 16 6.45 -17.32 15.62
CA MET A 16 7.37 -16.33 15.06
C MET A 16 6.64 -15.05 14.62
N GLU A 17 5.45 -15.17 14.00
CA GLU A 17 4.65 -13.99 13.63
C GLU A 17 4.29 -13.16 14.87
N MET A 18 3.88 -13.82 15.96
CA MET A 18 3.56 -13.16 17.23
C MET A 18 4.78 -12.46 17.84
N GLU A 19 5.92 -13.16 17.97
CA GLU A 19 7.14 -12.58 18.55
C GLU A 19 7.62 -11.36 17.75
N ILE A 20 7.59 -11.44 16.42
CA ILE A 20 7.93 -10.32 15.54
C ILE A 20 6.95 -9.16 15.75
N CYS A 21 5.65 -9.43 15.85
CA CYS A 21 4.63 -8.41 16.08
C CYS A 21 4.84 -7.68 17.41
N ASP A 22 5.18 -8.42 18.47
CA ASP A 22 5.50 -7.86 19.80
C ASP A 22 6.75 -6.96 19.75
N ILE A 23 7.84 -7.44 19.14
CA ILE A 23 9.08 -6.66 18.99
C ILE A 23 8.83 -5.36 18.19
N LEU A 24 7.97 -5.42 17.17
CA LEU A 24 7.64 -4.27 16.31
C LEU A 24 6.52 -3.37 16.88
N GLY A 25 5.86 -3.80 17.97
CA GLY A 25 4.73 -3.11 18.57
C GLY A 25 3.57 -2.92 17.57
N VAL A 26 3.18 -3.98 16.88
CA VAL A 26 2.05 -4.01 15.93
C VAL A 26 1.16 -5.23 16.19
N SER A 27 -0.14 -5.11 15.92
CA SER A 27 -1.08 -6.25 16.04
C SER A 27 -0.94 -7.25 14.90
N GLU A 28 -0.61 -6.77 13.71
CA GLU A 28 -0.38 -7.61 12.55
C GLU A 28 0.91 -7.18 11.85
N LEU A 29 1.68 -8.15 11.36
CA LEU A 29 2.90 -7.86 10.61
C LEU A 29 2.64 -6.97 9.39
N ARG A 30 1.44 -7.08 8.77
CA ARG A 30 1.02 -6.19 7.69
C ARG A 30 0.99 -4.72 8.10
N ASP A 31 0.65 -4.39 9.35
CA ASP A 31 0.60 -3.02 9.86
C ASP A 31 1.96 -2.34 9.84
N TYR A 32 3.01 -3.11 10.10
CA TYR A 32 4.39 -2.63 10.04
C TYR A 32 4.76 -2.17 8.63
N PHE A 33 4.37 -2.94 7.60
CA PHE A 33 4.69 -2.63 6.21
C PHE A 33 3.75 -1.61 5.55
N ARG A 34 2.49 -1.49 5.96
CA ARG A 34 1.58 -0.53 5.30
C ARG A 34 1.73 0.90 5.82
N LYS A 35 2.23 1.08 7.05
CA LYS A 35 2.39 2.41 7.67
C LYS A 35 3.79 2.97 7.35
N PRO A 36 3.91 4.07 6.59
CA PRO A 36 5.22 4.67 6.31
C PRO A 36 5.99 5.10 7.58
N ALA A 37 5.28 5.47 8.65
CA ALA A 37 5.87 5.81 9.95
C ALA A 37 6.40 4.59 10.74
N LYS A 38 6.30 3.38 10.20
CA LYS A 38 6.84 2.15 10.79
C LYS A 38 8.01 1.66 9.93
N PHE A 39 7.79 0.68 9.05
CA PHE A 39 8.87 0.06 8.29
C PHE A 39 9.73 1.06 7.51
N PHE A 40 9.15 2.04 6.80
CA PHE A 40 9.97 2.99 6.04
C PHE A 40 10.82 3.88 6.95
N GLN A 41 10.31 4.28 8.13
CA GLN A 41 11.08 5.08 9.07
C GLN A 41 12.28 4.30 9.61
N ASP A 42 12.08 3.05 10.02
CA ASP A 42 13.15 2.17 10.50
C ASP A 42 14.16 1.86 9.40
N HIS A 43 13.65 1.57 8.20
CA HIS A 43 14.45 1.33 7.00
C HIS A 43 15.28 2.56 6.63
N LEU A 44 14.66 3.74 6.60
CA LEU A 44 15.35 4.99 6.29
C LEU A 44 16.43 5.27 7.34
N LYS A 45 16.14 5.10 8.63
CA LYS A 45 17.12 5.29 9.71
C LYS A 45 18.31 4.34 9.56
N ARG A 46 18.05 3.06 9.28
CA ARG A 46 19.09 2.04 9.11
C ARG A 46 20.02 2.30 7.92
N TYR A 47 19.47 2.84 6.83
CA TYR A 47 20.21 3.07 5.59
C TYR A 47 20.57 4.55 5.34
N SER A 48 20.43 5.42 6.35
CA SER A 48 20.89 6.81 6.29
C SER A 48 22.15 6.99 7.12
N LYS A 49 23.16 7.67 6.59
CA LYS A 49 24.41 8.03 7.29
C LYS A 49 24.70 9.52 7.11
N GLY A 50 24.72 10.26 8.22
CA GLY A 50 24.87 11.72 8.18
C GLY A 50 23.76 12.38 7.36
N ARG A 51 24.13 13.15 6.33
CA ARG A 51 23.18 13.79 5.40
C ARG A 51 22.78 12.90 4.22
N HIS A 52 23.41 11.74 4.05
CA HIS A 52 23.13 10.83 2.94
C HIS A 52 21.95 9.90 3.31
N LYS A 53 20.81 10.11 2.63
CA LYS A 53 19.62 9.27 2.73
C LYS A 53 19.60 8.29 1.55
N ALA A 54 19.87 7.01 1.79
CA ALA A 54 19.88 5.99 0.74
C ALA A 54 19.06 4.74 1.09
N PRO A 55 17.74 4.89 1.30
CA PRO A 55 16.88 3.74 1.52
C PRO A 55 16.84 2.83 0.30
N ILE A 56 17.02 1.53 0.52
CA ILE A 56 16.86 0.49 -0.51
C ILE A 56 15.41 0.38 -1.02
N TYR A 57 14.42 0.46 -0.14
CA TYR A 57 13.00 0.35 -0.47
C TYR A 57 12.32 1.70 -0.29
N TRP A 58 11.50 2.07 -1.27
CA TRP A 58 10.76 3.32 -1.30
C TRP A 58 9.26 3.08 -1.42
N PRO A 59 8.42 3.58 -0.49
CA PRO A 59 6.98 3.40 -0.56
C PRO A 59 6.32 4.45 -1.46
N LEU A 60 5.50 3.96 -2.39
CA LEU A 60 4.51 4.74 -3.13
C LEU A 60 3.13 4.40 -2.55
N SER A 61 2.61 5.25 -1.67
CA SER A 61 1.38 4.97 -0.93
C SER A 61 0.24 5.92 -1.27
N THR A 62 -0.99 5.48 -1.08
CA THR A 62 -2.15 6.36 -0.90
C THR A 62 -1.99 7.21 0.37
N ALA A 63 -2.74 8.30 0.48
CA ALA A 63 -2.64 9.22 1.62
C ALA A 63 -2.91 8.51 2.97
N SER A 64 -3.86 7.57 2.99
CA SER A 64 -4.16 6.76 4.19
C SER A 64 -3.14 5.63 4.44
N GLY A 65 -2.30 5.28 3.47
CA GLY A 65 -1.44 4.08 3.53
C GLY A 65 -2.20 2.76 3.36
N SER A 66 -3.47 2.80 2.94
CA SER A 66 -4.28 1.61 2.64
C SER A 66 -3.75 0.80 1.44
N TYR A 67 -3.03 1.46 0.54
CA TYR A 67 -2.38 0.81 -0.60
C TYR A 67 -0.97 1.37 -0.78
N THR A 68 0.02 0.48 -0.79
CA THR A 68 1.44 0.83 -0.93
C THR A 68 2.11 -0.08 -1.95
N ILE A 69 2.80 0.54 -2.91
CA ILE A 69 3.73 -0.14 -3.81
C ILE A 69 5.15 0.13 -3.30
N TRP A 70 5.90 -0.92 -3.02
CA TRP A 70 7.30 -0.82 -2.60
C TRP A 70 8.21 -0.91 -3.80
N ILE A 71 8.97 0.15 -4.07
CA ILE A 71 9.96 0.15 -5.15
C ILE A 71 11.36 -0.15 -4.60
N CYS A 72 12.10 -0.93 -5.36
CA CYS A 72 13.48 -1.30 -5.07
C CYS A 72 14.45 -0.35 -5.79
N HIS A 73 15.28 0.38 -5.05
CA HIS A 73 16.20 1.38 -5.59
C HIS A 73 17.10 0.82 -6.70
N HIS A 74 17.63 -0.39 -6.53
CA HIS A 74 18.54 -1.03 -7.49
C HIS A 74 17.90 -1.35 -8.85
N ARG A 75 16.57 -1.29 -8.95
CA ARG A 75 15.81 -1.63 -10.16
C ARG A 75 15.04 -0.44 -10.72
N LEU A 76 15.38 0.77 -10.28
CA LEU A 76 14.75 1.99 -10.76
C LEU A 76 15.17 2.30 -12.19
N THR A 77 14.17 2.64 -12.98
CA THR A 77 14.28 3.17 -14.35
C THR A 77 13.31 4.34 -14.47
N ASP A 78 13.50 5.21 -15.47
CA ASP A 78 12.60 6.34 -15.73
C ASP A 78 11.15 5.87 -16.00
N GLN A 79 10.99 4.61 -16.45
CA GLN A 79 9.69 3.98 -16.69
C GLN A 79 9.05 3.37 -15.44
N THR A 80 9.73 3.36 -14.30
CA THR A 80 9.25 2.64 -13.10
C THR A 80 7.95 3.22 -12.57
N LEU A 81 7.80 4.54 -12.54
CA LEU A 81 6.58 5.19 -12.08
C LEU A 81 5.41 4.94 -13.04
N TYR A 82 5.64 5.05 -14.34
CA TYR A 82 4.66 4.72 -15.37
C TYR A 82 4.25 3.24 -15.31
N ALA A 83 5.21 2.34 -15.14
CA ALA A 83 4.96 0.91 -14.96
C ALA A 83 4.17 0.63 -13.69
N ALA A 84 4.47 1.29 -12.57
CA ALA A 84 3.73 1.13 -11.32
C ALA A 84 2.26 1.52 -11.48
N VAL A 85 2.00 2.63 -12.17
CA VAL A 85 0.62 3.08 -12.46
C VAL A 85 -0.11 2.08 -13.36
N ASN A 86 0.50 1.68 -14.48
CA ASN A 86 -0.19 0.84 -15.47
C ASN A 86 -0.32 -0.63 -15.05
N LYS A 87 0.67 -1.19 -14.35
CA LYS A 87 0.68 -2.59 -13.96
C LYS A 87 -0.02 -2.86 -12.63
N HIS A 88 -0.12 -1.87 -11.75
CA HIS A 88 -0.66 -2.07 -10.41
C HIS A 88 -1.85 -1.14 -10.10
N VAL A 89 -1.72 0.18 -10.29
CA VAL A 89 -2.78 1.12 -9.89
C VAL A 89 -4.01 1.01 -10.80
N LYS A 90 -3.85 1.06 -12.13
CA LYS A 90 -4.98 0.97 -13.07
C LYS A 90 -5.75 -0.35 -12.93
N PRO A 91 -5.11 -1.54 -12.88
CA PRO A 91 -5.82 -2.79 -12.65
C PRO A 91 -6.57 -2.81 -11.32
N LYS A 92 -5.96 -2.27 -10.24
CA LYS A 92 -6.62 -2.20 -8.94
C LYS A 92 -7.84 -1.30 -8.96
N ILE A 93 -7.77 -0.14 -9.63
CA ILE A 93 -8.93 0.75 -9.83
C ILE A 93 -10.07 -0.01 -10.54
N SER A 94 -9.76 -0.75 -11.61
CA SER A 94 -10.76 -1.52 -12.35
C SER A 94 -11.39 -2.63 -11.50
N GLU A 95 -10.59 -3.31 -10.68
CA GLU A 95 -11.08 -4.31 -9.72
C GLU A 95 -12.03 -3.70 -8.70
N ILE A 96 -11.65 -2.59 -8.06
CA ILE A 96 -12.47 -1.92 -7.05
C ILE A 96 -13.77 -1.38 -7.66
N LYS A 97 -13.74 -0.84 -8.88
CA LYS A 97 -14.96 -0.41 -9.59
C LYS A 97 -15.94 -1.56 -9.82
N ARG A 98 -15.47 -2.74 -10.21
CA ARG A 98 -16.34 -3.92 -10.37
C ARG A 98 -16.95 -4.34 -9.02
N GLY A 99 -16.15 -4.32 -7.96
CA GLY A 99 -16.63 -4.61 -6.60
C GLY A 99 -17.68 -3.61 -6.12
N LEU A 100 -17.51 -2.32 -6.43
CA LEU A 100 -18.50 -1.27 -6.11
C LEU A 100 -19.84 -1.54 -6.80
N ALA A 101 -19.83 -1.81 -8.11
CA ALA A 101 -21.06 -2.11 -8.85
C ALA A 101 -21.81 -3.30 -8.23
N HIS A 102 -21.08 -4.32 -7.78
CA HIS A 102 -21.70 -5.47 -7.11
C HIS A 102 -22.35 -5.10 -5.76
N VAL A 103 -21.66 -4.32 -4.93
CA VAL A 103 -22.22 -3.84 -3.64
C VAL A 103 -23.42 -2.91 -3.85
N GLU A 104 -23.41 -2.09 -4.90
CA GLU A 104 -24.54 -1.24 -5.27
C GLU A 104 -25.77 -2.06 -5.67
N GLU A 105 -25.61 -3.16 -6.40
CA GLU A 105 -26.72 -4.07 -6.71
C GLU A 105 -27.25 -4.79 -5.47
N GLU A 106 -26.37 -5.29 -4.59
CA GLU A 106 -26.77 -5.92 -3.31
C GLU A 106 -27.57 -4.94 -2.44
N LEU A 107 -27.13 -3.67 -2.39
CA LEU A 107 -27.78 -2.64 -1.59
C LEU A 107 -29.23 -2.36 -2.05
N LYS A 108 -29.53 -2.47 -3.34
CA LYS A 108 -30.90 -2.29 -3.87
C LYS A 108 -31.88 -3.33 -3.32
N ALA A 109 -31.41 -4.54 -3.06
CA ALA A 109 -32.21 -5.64 -2.54
C ALA A 109 -32.21 -5.73 -0.99
N ALA A 110 -31.29 -5.03 -0.32
CA ALA A 110 -31.11 -5.08 1.12
C ALA A 110 -32.08 -4.15 1.87
N SER A 111 -32.37 -4.50 3.13
CA SER A 111 -33.17 -3.67 4.04
C SER A 111 -32.63 -3.71 5.47
N GLY A 112 -33.08 -2.76 6.30
CA GLY A 112 -32.73 -2.71 7.72
C GLY A 112 -31.22 -2.60 7.99
N ARG A 113 -30.72 -3.42 8.92
CA ARG A 113 -29.32 -3.42 9.34
C ARG A 113 -28.34 -3.80 8.22
N GLU A 114 -28.75 -4.68 7.32
CA GLU A 114 -27.89 -5.10 6.20
C GLU A 114 -27.68 -3.95 5.20
N ALA A 115 -28.74 -3.19 4.89
CA ALA A 115 -28.62 -2.02 4.03
C ALA A 115 -27.68 -0.94 4.62
N THR A 116 -27.66 -0.78 5.95
CA THR A 116 -26.72 0.14 6.61
C THR A 116 -25.28 -0.35 6.46
N ARG A 117 -25.02 -1.63 6.73
CA ARG A 117 -23.68 -2.22 6.58
C ARG A 117 -23.15 -2.10 5.15
N LEU A 118 -24.01 -2.36 4.16
CA LEU A 118 -23.64 -2.23 2.75
C LEU A 118 -23.37 -0.77 2.36
N ARG A 119 -24.13 0.19 2.89
CA ARG A 119 -23.86 1.64 2.72
C ARG A 119 -22.51 2.05 3.28
N ASP A 120 -22.16 1.59 4.48
CA ASP A 120 -20.87 1.90 5.10
C ASP A 120 -19.71 1.34 4.27
N ARG A 121 -19.82 0.07 3.87
CA ARG A 121 -18.84 -0.59 2.99
C ARG A 121 -18.73 0.11 1.63
N LEU A 122 -19.85 0.57 1.07
CA LEU A 122 -19.87 1.31 -0.19
C LEU A 122 -19.09 2.62 -0.03
N ASN A 123 -19.37 3.39 1.02
CA ASN A 123 -18.70 4.64 1.31
C ASN A 123 -17.18 4.45 1.51
N GLU A 124 -16.76 3.48 2.32
CA GLU A 124 -15.34 3.14 2.51
C GLU A 124 -14.65 2.79 1.19
N THR A 125 -15.32 1.99 0.35
CA THR A 125 -14.78 1.56 -0.95
C THR A 125 -14.68 2.74 -1.92
N GLN A 126 -15.65 3.66 -1.89
CA GLN A 126 -15.63 4.90 -2.69
C GLN A 126 -14.51 5.84 -2.24
N THR A 127 -14.31 6.02 -0.92
CA THR A 127 -13.17 6.77 -0.37
C THR A 127 -11.85 6.19 -0.85
N PHE A 128 -11.68 4.87 -0.73
CA PHE A 128 -10.47 4.19 -1.19
C PHE A 128 -10.23 4.34 -2.70
N LEU A 129 -11.29 4.24 -3.51
CA LEU A 129 -11.20 4.49 -4.95
C LEU A 129 -10.79 5.94 -5.26
N GLY A 130 -11.30 6.91 -4.50
CA GLY A 130 -10.91 8.31 -4.60
C GLY A 130 -9.42 8.50 -4.34
N GLU A 131 -8.90 7.89 -3.27
CA GLU A 131 -7.46 7.92 -2.98
C GLU A 131 -6.63 7.32 -4.12
N LEU A 132 -6.98 6.13 -4.62
CA LEU A 132 -6.25 5.46 -5.70
C LEU A 132 -6.19 6.30 -6.98
N ARG A 133 -7.24 7.08 -7.30
CA ARG A 133 -7.28 7.95 -8.48
C ARG A 133 -6.34 9.14 -8.38
N VAL A 134 -6.20 9.73 -7.18
CA VAL A 134 -5.33 10.89 -6.94
C VAL A 134 -3.89 10.47 -6.70
N CYS A 135 -3.68 9.26 -6.20
CA CYS A 135 -2.41 8.74 -5.74
C CYS A 135 -1.25 8.87 -6.78
N PRO A 136 -1.40 8.51 -8.06
CA PRO A 136 -0.34 8.71 -9.06
C PRO A 136 0.11 10.17 -9.15
N ARG A 137 -0.83 11.12 -9.22
CA ARG A 137 -0.52 12.56 -9.30
C ARG A 137 0.26 13.04 -8.08
N SER A 138 -0.07 12.52 -6.90
CA SER A 138 0.65 12.82 -5.67
C SER A 138 2.11 12.34 -5.70
N TRP A 139 2.41 11.28 -6.46
CA TRP A 139 3.77 10.78 -6.62
C TRP A 139 4.58 11.68 -7.57
N PHE A 140 4.06 12.00 -8.75
CA PHE A 140 4.77 12.83 -9.74
C PHE A 140 5.17 14.23 -9.22
N GLY A 141 4.39 14.82 -8.32
CA GLY A 141 4.68 16.15 -7.74
C GLY A 141 5.48 16.13 -6.43
N SER A 142 5.85 14.96 -5.91
CA SER A 142 6.43 14.86 -4.56
C SER A 142 7.95 14.94 -4.57
N ARG A 143 8.50 15.94 -3.86
CA ARG A 143 9.94 16.06 -3.53
C ARG A 143 10.47 14.89 -2.68
N ARG A 144 9.60 13.97 -2.25
CA ARG A 144 10.02 12.76 -1.54
C ARG A 144 10.55 11.71 -2.50
N LEU A 145 10.21 11.73 -3.79
CA LEU A 145 10.74 10.72 -4.71
C LEU A 145 12.24 10.93 -4.98
N PRO A 146 13.01 9.85 -5.20
CA PRO A 146 14.38 9.96 -5.69
C PRO A 146 14.39 10.66 -7.06
N ALA A 147 15.42 11.48 -7.30
CA ALA A 147 15.47 12.40 -8.44
C ALA A 147 15.33 11.71 -9.81
N ASN A 148 15.75 10.44 -9.92
CA ASN A 148 15.63 9.60 -11.11
C ASN A 148 14.21 9.08 -11.39
N LEU A 149 13.24 9.30 -10.50
CA LEU A 149 11.83 8.93 -10.71
C LEU A 149 10.94 10.09 -11.11
N THR A 150 11.39 11.33 -10.89
CA THR A 150 10.64 12.56 -11.20
C THR A 150 11.01 13.17 -12.54
N SER A 151 12.06 12.68 -13.19
CA SER A 151 12.48 13.04 -14.54
C SER A 151 11.53 12.44 -15.58
N THR A 152 10.28 12.92 -15.61
CA THR A 152 9.48 12.89 -16.83
C THR A 152 9.49 14.32 -17.37
N THR A 153 10.10 14.46 -18.54
CA THR A 153 10.24 15.69 -19.32
C THR A 153 8.89 16.39 -19.53
N ALA A 154 9.00 17.71 -19.67
CA ALA A 154 7.97 18.70 -19.98
C ALA A 154 6.99 18.29 -21.09
#